data_AF-A0A6M0Q9E4-F1
#
_entry.id   AF-A0A6M0Q9E4-F1
#
_cell.length_a   1.000
_cell.length_b   1.000
_cell.length_c   1.000
_cell.angle_alpha   90.00
_cell.angle_beta   90.00
_cell.angle_gamma   90.00
#
_symmetry.space_group_name_H-M   'P 1'
#
loop_
_entity.id
_entity.type
_entity.pdbx_description
1 polymer ?
#
loop_
_entity_poly.entity_id
_entity_poly.type
_entity_poly.pdbx_seq_one_letter_code
_entity_poly.pdbx_strand_id
1 'polypeptide(L)'
;MFQERYKSENVEDTRYFLTVLRYIHQNPLKAGIVQTIWDSKWTSIHEYLRHVSIVDIDRGLNMLSENRKVAIYWYKEYMEENNTDKCLEYEVKLSDSEVRGYLFSLGIESSSVLQQMERAQRDVILSKLKEINGVSLGQISRITGISKSVISRVK
;
A
#
# COMPACT_ATOMS: atom_id res chain seq x y z
N MET A 1 19.22 -12.71 -1.64
CA MET A 1 19.27 -11.43 -0.88
C MET A 1 18.41 -10.31 -1.50
N PHE A 2 17.93 -10.41 -2.75
CA PHE A 2 17.17 -9.35 -3.44
C PHE A 2 15.72 -9.70 -3.81
N GLN A 3 15.22 -10.87 -3.39
CA GLN A 3 13.82 -11.24 -3.65
C GLN A 3 12.88 -10.30 -2.88
N GLU A 4 11.79 -9.87 -3.54
CA GLU A 4 10.73 -8.96 -3.05
C GLU A 4 11.09 -7.47 -2.84
N ARG A 5 12.26 -6.97 -3.29
CA ARG A 5 12.59 -5.52 -3.16
C ARG A 5 11.98 -4.61 -4.23
N TYR A 6 11.60 -5.18 -5.37
CA TYR A 6 11.10 -4.43 -6.52
C TYR A 6 9.69 -4.87 -6.83
N LYS A 7 8.82 -3.89 -7.06
CA LYS A 7 7.50 -4.08 -7.65
C LYS A 7 7.46 -3.35 -8.98
N SER A 8 6.68 -3.89 -9.91
CA SER A 8 6.42 -3.28 -11.21
C SER A 8 4.93 -3.29 -11.46
N GLU A 9 4.42 -2.17 -11.92
CA GLU A 9 3.05 -1.98 -12.37
C GLU A 9 3.12 -1.20 -13.69
N ASN A 10 2.34 -1.61 -14.69
CA ASN A 10 2.38 -0.96 -16.00
C ASN A 10 1.67 0.38 -15.94
N VAL A 11 2.21 1.37 -16.66
CA VAL A 11 1.54 2.67 -16.85
C VAL A 11 0.88 2.69 -18.21
N GLU A 12 -0.42 2.37 -18.24
CA GLU A 12 -1.15 2.14 -19.50
C GLU A 12 -1.99 3.34 -19.96
N ASP A 13 -2.25 4.31 -19.07
CA ASP A 13 -3.06 5.48 -19.40
C ASP A 13 -2.55 6.79 -18.77
N THR A 14 -3.04 7.91 -19.32
CA THR A 14 -2.67 9.27 -18.92
C THR A 14 -3.04 9.61 -17.48
N ARG A 15 -4.20 9.15 -17.00
CA ARG A 15 -4.65 9.41 -15.63
C ARG A 15 -3.74 8.69 -14.65
N TYR A 16 -3.47 7.42 -14.92
CA TYR A 16 -2.58 6.61 -14.08
C TYR A 16 -1.13 7.12 -14.12
N PHE A 17 -0.66 7.65 -15.24
CA PHE A 17 0.65 8.33 -15.29
C PHE A 17 0.73 9.48 -14.27
N LEU A 18 -0.30 10.33 -14.19
CA LEU A 18 -0.35 11.42 -13.21
C LEU A 18 -0.42 10.89 -11.77
N THR A 19 -1.16 9.80 -11.54
CA THR A 19 -1.19 9.11 -10.25
C THR A 19 0.19 8.61 -9.82
N VAL A 20 0.93 7.96 -10.71
CA VAL A 20 2.30 7.48 -10.43
C VAL A 20 3.24 8.65 -10.16
N LEU A 21 3.14 9.72 -10.95
CA LEU A 21 3.95 10.92 -10.75
C LEU A 21 3.70 11.55 -9.36
N ARG A 22 2.43 11.68 -8.98
CA ARG A 22 2.03 12.17 -7.65
C ARG A 22 2.47 11.24 -6.53
N TYR A 23 2.35 9.93 -6.72
CA TYR A 23 2.86 8.94 -5.77
C TYR A 23 4.35 9.12 -5.51
N ILE A 24 5.17 9.25 -6.56
CA ILE A 24 6.62 9.46 -6.43
C ILE A 24 6.93 10.74 -5.65
N HIS A 25 6.25 11.85 -5.99
CA HIS A 25 6.49 13.15 -5.36
C HIS A 25 5.96 13.23 -3.91
N GLN A 26 4.85 12.55 -3.60
CA GLN A 26 4.28 12.49 -2.25
C GLN A 26 4.91 11.42 -1.35
N ASN A 27 5.67 10.46 -1.89
CA ASN A 27 6.22 9.35 -1.11
C ASN A 27 7.03 9.79 0.12
N PRO A 28 7.96 10.78 0.04
CA PRO A 28 8.68 11.27 1.22
C PRO A 28 7.75 11.84 2.31
N LEU A 29 6.67 12.51 1.91
CA LEU A 29 5.67 13.07 2.83
C LEU A 29 4.86 11.94 3.49
N LYS A 30 4.36 10.98 2.70
CA LYS A 30 3.60 9.82 3.20
C LYS A 30 4.46 8.94 4.13
N ALA A 31 5.77 8.91 3.92
CA ALA A 31 6.72 8.22 4.80
C ALA A 31 7.11 9.02 6.06
N GLY A 32 6.63 10.25 6.23
CA GLY A 32 6.94 11.11 7.38
C GLY A 32 8.37 11.66 7.38
N ILE A 33 9.08 11.63 6.25
CA ILE A 33 10.46 12.12 6.11
C ILE A 33 10.48 13.65 6.01
N VAL A 34 9.42 14.24 5.46
CA VAL A 34 9.26 15.67 5.24
C VAL A 34 7.90 16.16 5.74
N GLN A 35 7.79 17.45 6.04
CA GLN A 35 6.53 18.07 6.50
C GLN A 35 5.66 18.51 5.32
N THR A 36 6.26 18.89 4.20
CA THR A 36 5.58 19.20 2.95
C THR A 36 6.23 18.49 1.78
N ILE A 37 5.48 18.26 0.69
CA ILE A 37 6.04 17.65 -0.53
C ILE A 37 7.20 18.44 -1.12
N TRP A 38 7.23 19.76 -0.87
CA TRP A 38 8.23 20.69 -1.38
C TRP A 38 9.52 20.73 -0.56
N ASP A 39 9.56 20.08 0.60
CA ASP A 39 10.80 19.97 1.38
C ASP A 39 11.70 18.82 0.87
N SER A 40 11.17 17.97 -0.01
CA SER A 40 11.89 16.83 -0.57
C SER A 40 12.95 17.28 -1.59
N LYS A 41 14.21 17.11 -1.22
CA LYS A 41 15.37 17.32 -2.11
C LYS A 41 15.67 16.11 -3.02
N TRP A 42 15.00 14.99 -2.77
CA TRP A 42 15.28 13.69 -3.40
C TRP A 42 14.23 13.31 -4.44
N THR A 43 13.43 14.27 -4.89
CA THR A 43 12.43 14.11 -5.93
C THR A 43 12.60 15.20 -6.99
N SER A 44 12.15 14.93 -8.21
CA SER A 44 12.16 15.90 -9.30
C SER A 44 11.07 16.97 -9.21
N ILE A 45 10.33 17.04 -8.10
CA ILE A 45 9.14 17.89 -7.94
C ILE A 45 9.41 19.38 -8.24
N HIS A 46 10.63 19.86 -7.94
CA HIS A 46 11.03 21.24 -8.19
C HIS A 46 11.37 21.53 -9.66
N GLU A 47 11.73 20.51 -10.45
CA GLU A 47 12.04 20.69 -11.87
C GLU A 47 10.80 21.08 -12.67
N TYR A 48 9.61 20.65 -12.24
CA TYR A 48 8.31 21.03 -12.82
C TYR A 48 7.94 22.49 -12.57
N LEU A 49 8.55 23.14 -11.56
CA LEU A 49 8.27 24.54 -11.20
C LEU A 49 9.38 25.51 -11.61
N ARG A 50 10.61 25.03 -11.74
CA ARG A 50 11.81 25.87 -11.87
C ARG A 50 12.59 25.51 -13.13
N HIS A 51 13.76 24.91 -12.95
CA HIS A 51 14.71 24.61 -13.99
C HIS A 51 14.78 23.10 -14.19
N VAL A 52 14.69 22.67 -15.45
CA VAL A 52 14.78 21.28 -15.87
C VAL A 52 16.24 20.89 -16.04
N SER A 53 16.63 19.77 -15.46
CA SER A 53 18.00 19.27 -15.47
C SER A 53 18.09 17.80 -15.88
N ILE A 54 17.24 16.94 -15.33
CA ILE A 54 17.36 15.48 -15.47
C ILE A 54 16.10 14.87 -16.09
N VAL A 55 14.91 15.36 -15.71
CA VAL A 55 13.64 14.74 -16.10
C VAL A 55 12.96 15.44 -17.27
N ASP A 56 12.20 14.68 -18.06
CA ASP A 56 11.26 15.25 -19.03
C ASP A 56 9.97 15.67 -18.30
N ILE A 57 9.84 16.98 -18.04
CA ILE A 57 8.64 17.56 -17.41
C ILE A 57 7.49 17.77 -18.40
N ASP A 58 7.77 17.81 -19.70
CA ASP A 58 6.81 18.22 -20.71
C ASP A 58 5.71 17.19 -20.86
N ARG A 59 6.07 15.90 -20.81
CA ARG A 59 5.07 14.82 -20.83
C ARG A 59 4.03 14.99 -19.72
N GLY A 60 4.44 15.27 -18.49
CA GLY A 60 3.52 15.44 -17.36
C GLY A 60 2.72 16.74 -17.42
N LEU A 61 3.37 17.86 -17.77
CA LEU A 61 2.70 19.16 -17.83
C LEU A 61 1.72 19.26 -18.99
N ASN A 62 2.05 18.70 -20.16
CA ASN A 62 1.16 18.71 -21.33
C ASN A 62 -0.10 17.85 -21.11
N MET A 63 -0.08 16.89 -20.17
CA MET A 63 -1.28 16.15 -19.77
C MET A 63 -2.27 17.00 -18.95
N LEU A 64 -1.80 18.09 -18.34
CA LEU A 64 -2.61 19.01 -17.55
C LEU A 64 -3.11 20.19 -18.38
N SER A 65 -2.24 20.75 -19.23
CA SER A 65 -2.62 21.81 -20.16
C SER A 65 -1.53 22.02 -21.23
N GLU A 66 -1.94 22.40 -22.43
CA GLU A 66 -1.01 22.89 -23.47
C GLU A 66 -0.41 24.27 -23.10
N ASN A 67 -1.13 25.06 -22.29
CA ASN A 67 -0.62 26.34 -21.81
C ASN A 67 0.28 26.10 -20.60
N ARG A 68 1.59 26.36 -20.76
CA ARG A 68 2.59 26.10 -19.71
C ARG A 68 2.27 26.74 -18.36
N LYS A 69 1.76 27.97 -18.33
CA LYS A 69 1.42 28.65 -17.06
C LYS A 69 0.25 27.96 -16.36
N VAL A 70 -0.75 27.55 -17.13
CA VAL A 70 -1.92 26.83 -16.64
C VAL A 70 -1.54 25.41 -16.19
N ALA A 71 -0.66 24.73 -16.94
CA ALA A 71 -0.14 23.42 -16.58
C ALA A 71 0.62 23.44 -15.26
N ILE A 72 1.49 24.44 -15.04
CA ILE A 72 2.24 24.59 -13.78
C ILE A 72 1.29 24.85 -12.60
N TYR A 73 0.27 25.69 -12.81
CA TYR A 73 -0.76 25.92 -11.80
C TYR A 73 -1.45 24.61 -11.40
N TRP A 74 -1.99 23.87 -12.38
CA TRP A 74 -2.67 22.60 -12.11
C TRP A 74 -1.74 21.53 -11.55
N TYR A 75 -0.48 21.53 -11.97
CA TYR A 75 0.51 20.61 -11.43
C TYR A 75 0.69 20.84 -9.94
N LYS A 76 0.83 22.10 -9.53
CA LYS A 76 0.98 22.45 -8.12
C LYS A 76 -0.24 21.99 -7.30
N GLU A 77 -1.44 22.36 -7.76
CA GLU A 77 -2.69 21.97 -7.10
C GLU A 77 -2.83 20.44 -7.00
N TYR A 78 -2.57 19.73 -8.09
CA TYR A 78 -2.68 18.27 -8.15
C TYR A 78 -1.69 17.56 -7.22
N MET A 79 -0.47 18.08 -7.09
CA MET A 79 0.57 17.50 -6.24
C MET A 79 0.31 17.74 -4.75
N GLU A 80 -0.29 18.86 -4.38
CA GLU A 80 -0.66 19.20 -2.99
C GLU A 80 -1.96 18.52 -2.54
N GLU A 81 -2.76 18.02 -3.47
CA GLU A 81 -4.06 17.42 -3.19
C GLU A 81 -3.95 16.15 -2.31
N ASN A 82 -4.74 16.12 -1.24
CA ASN A 82 -5.00 14.91 -0.46
C ASN A 82 -5.76 13.90 -1.32
N ASN A 83 -5.25 12.67 -1.39
CA ASN A 83 -5.80 11.63 -2.24
C ASN A 83 -5.78 10.27 -1.55
N THR A 84 -6.62 9.36 -2.07
CA THR A 84 -6.61 7.94 -1.72
C THR A 84 -6.10 7.12 -2.91
N ASP A 85 -5.14 7.67 -3.65
CA ASP A 85 -4.59 7.02 -4.84
C ASP A 85 -3.92 5.70 -4.46
N LYS A 86 -4.28 4.65 -5.20
CA LYS A 86 -3.63 3.34 -5.11
C LYS A 86 -2.54 3.26 -6.17
N CYS A 87 -1.29 3.21 -5.75
CA CYS A 87 -0.15 3.11 -6.63
C CYS A 87 0.93 2.28 -5.94
N LEU A 88 1.34 1.16 -6.55
CA LEU A 88 2.35 0.27 -5.99
C LEU A 88 2.09 -0.11 -4.52
N GLU A 89 0.81 -0.29 -4.13
CA GLU A 89 0.47 -0.50 -2.74
C GLU A 89 1.25 -1.69 -2.15
N TYR A 90 1.84 -1.46 -0.98
CA TYR A 90 2.36 -2.53 -0.16
C TYR A 90 1.15 -3.20 0.50
N GLU A 91 0.92 -4.48 0.20
CA GLU A 91 0.16 -5.30 1.13
C GLU A 91 0.90 -5.21 2.47
N VAL A 92 0.29 -4.56 3.45
CA VAL A 92 0.81 -4.52 4.82
C VAL A 92 0.69 -5.94 5.35
N LYS A 93 1.68 -6.79 5.06
CA LYS A 93 1.72 -8.15 5.61
C LYS A 93 1.86 -8.03 7.11
N LEU A 94 0.85 -8.46 7.87
CA LEU A 94 1.02 -8.57 9.31
C LEU A 94 2.10 -9.63 9.59
N SER A 95 2.89 -9.40 10.62
CA SER A 95 3.79 -10.39 11.18
C SER A 95 3.01 -11.50 11.89
N ASP A 96 3.61 -12.69 12.00
CA ASP A 96 2.98 -13.76 12.78
C ASP A 96 2.78 -13.38 14.25
N SER A 97 3.61 -12.49 14.81
CA SER A 97 3.44 -11.95 16.16
C SER A 97 2.19 -11.08 16.30
N GLU A 98 1.89 -10.23 15.31
CA GLU A 98 0.69 -9.39 15.35
C GLU A 98 -0.59 -10.23 15.24
N VAL A 99 -0.58 -11.23 14.34
CA VAL A 99 -1.72 -12.16 14.21
C VAL A 99 -1.90 -13.00 15.49
N ARG A 100 -0.80 -13.41 16.15
CA ARG A 100 -0.89 -14.06 17.49
C ARG A 100 -1.38 -13.11 18.57
N GLY A 101 -0.97 -11.85 18.55
CA GLY A 101 -1.46 -10.82 19.48
C GLY A 101 -2.97 -10.61 19.33
N TYR A 102 -3.47 -10.61 18.09
CA TYR A 102 -4.91 -10.57 17.83
C TYR A 102 -5.63 -11.81 18.38
N LEU A 103 -5.10 -13.02 18.15
CA LEU A 103 -5.65 -14.25 18.75
C LEU A 103 -5.68 -14.20 20.27
N PHE A 104 -4.61 -13.71 20.89
CA PHE A 104 -4.53 -13.53 22.34
C PHE A 104 -5.60 -12.56 22.85
N SER A 105 -5.85 -11.46 22.13
CA SER A 105 -6.93 -10.51 22.47
C SER A 105 -8.35 -11.12 22.41
N LEU A 106 -8.51 -12.21 21.65
CA LEU A 106 -9.74 -13.01 21.59
C LEU A 106 -9.78 -14.12 22.66
N GLY A 107 -8.80 -14.19 23.56
CA GLY A 107 -8.68 -15.23 24.58
C GLY A 107 -8.07 -16.54 24.09
N ILE A 108 -7.43 -16.55 22.92
CA ILE A 108 -6.82 -17.75 22.33
C ILE A 108 -5.33 -17.72 22.63
N GLU A 109 -4.94 -18.41 23.69
CA GLU A 109 -3.55 -18.40 24.19
C GLU A 109 -2.61 -19.29 23.36
N SER A 110 -3.15 -20.29 22.64
CA SER A 110 -2.36 -21.17 21.79
C SER A 110 -3.16 -21.76 20.62
N SER A 111 -2.43 -22.27 19.62
CA SER A 111 -3.03 -22.99 18.48
C SER A 111 -3.80 -24.24 18.91
N SER A 112 -3.37 -24.92 19.98
CA SER A 112 -4.04 -26.11 20.50
C SER A 112 -5.45 -25.78 21.01
N VAL A 113 -5.62 -24.63 21.68
CA VAL A 113 -6.94 -24.18 22.14
C VAL A 113 -7.87 -24.05 20.95
N LEU A 114 -7.45 -23.32 19.91
CA LEU A 114 -8.24 -23.11 18.70
C LEU A 114 -8.56 -24.42 17.96
N GLN A 115 -7.66 -25.40 17.94
CA GLN A 115 -7.89 -26.69 17.31
C GLN A 115 -8.91 -27.56 18.06
N GLN A 116 -8.99 -27.42 19.38
CA GLN A 116 -9.91 -28.17 20.25
C GLN A 116 -11.29 -27.51 20.38
N MET A 117 -11.45 -26.27 19.90
CA MET A 117 -12.74 -25.57 19.89
C MET A 117 -13.78 -26.30 19.03
N GLU A 118 -15.04 -26.11 19.40
CA GLU A 118 -16.16 -26.55 18.57
C GLU A 118 -16.06 -25.92 17.17
N ARG A 119 -16.37 -26.71 16.14
CA ARG A 119 -16.24 -26.29 14.74
C ARG A 119 -16.90 -24.95 14.46
N ALA A 120 -18.10 -24.71 14.98
CA ALA A 120 -18.83 -23.46 14.76
C ALA A 120 -18.05 -22.24 15.31
N GLN A 121 -17.52 -22.34 16.53
CA GLN A 121 -16.77 -21.25 17.17
C GLN A 121 -15.41 -21.02 16.51
N ARG A 122 -14.71 -22.11 16.17
CA ARG A 122 -13.43 -22.05 15.46
C ARG A 122 -13.59 -21.39 14.09
N ASP A 123 -14.64 -21.75 13.35
CA ASP A 123 -14.89 -21.23 12.02
C ASP A 123 -15.20 -19.71 12.09
N VAL A 124 -15.87 -19.22 13.14
CA VAL A 124 -16.03 -17.76 13.38
C VAL A 124 -14.69 -17.05 13.55
N ILE A 125 -13.76 -17.62 14.33
CA ILE A 125 -12.42 -17.03 14.53
C ILE A 125 -11.61 -17.05 13.22
N LEU A 126 -11.65 -18.17 12.49
CA LEU A 126 -10.96 -18.27 11.20
C LEU A 126 -11.52 -17.28 10.17
N SER A 127 -12.83 -17.03 10.19
CA SER A 127 -13.46 -16.00 9.36
C SER A 127 -12.94 -14.60 9.70
N LYS A 128 -12.88 -14.25 11.00
CA LYS A 128 -12.28 -12.99 11.46
C LYS A 128 -10.82 -12.83 11.01
N LEU A 129 -10.01 -13.88 11.11
CA LEU A 129 -8.62 -13.84 10.64
C LEU A 129 -8.49 -13.61 9.14
N LYS A 130 -9.42 -14.13 8.33
CA LYS A 130 -9.45 -13.91 6.87
C LYS A 130 -9.81 -12.47 6.50
N GLU A 131 -10.57 -11.79 7.34
CA GLU A 131 -10.97 -10.39 7.13
C GLU A 131 -9.86 -9.39 7.47
N ILE A 132 -8.80 -9.83 8.17
CA ILE A 132 -7.66 -8.97 8.47
C ILE A 132 -6.85 -8.72 7.20
N ASN A 133 -6.88 -7.47 6.73
CA ASN A 133 -6.03 -7.01 5.64
C ASN A 133 -4.56 -7.35 5.93
N GLY A 134 -3.90 -8.03 4.99
CA GLY A 134 -2.50 -8.41 5.15
C GLY A 134 -2.24 -9.79 5.75
N VAL A 135 -3.28 -10.54 6.10
CA VAL A 135 -3.15 -11.92 6.60
C VAL A 135 -3.47 -12.92 5.50
N SER A 136 -2.49 -13.74 5.13
CA SER A 136 -2.70 -14.78 4.10
C SER A 136 -3.24 -16.08 4.69
N LEU A 137 -3.96 -16.89 3.88
CA LEU A 137 -4.39 -18.25 4.29
C LEU A 137 -3.21 -19.13 4.74
N GLY A 138 -2.03 -18.94 4.14
CA GLY A 138 -0.82 -19.65 4.55
C GLY A 138 -0.31 -19.23 5.92
N GLN A 139 -0.41 -17.95 6.24
CA GLN A 139 -0.06 -17.44 7.56
C GLN A 139 -1.02 -17.97 8.62
N ILE A 140 -2.33 -17.94 8.37
CA ILE A 140 -3.34 -18.54 9.27
C ILE A 140 -3.03 -20.01 9.49
N SER A 141 -2.75 -20.76 8.42
CA SER A 141 -2.42 -22.18 8.51
C SER A 141 -1.17 -22.45 9.35
N ARG A 142 -0.11 -21.67 9.16
CA ARG A 142 1.14 -21.79 9.93
C ARG A 142 0.96 -21.46 11.41
N ILE A 143 0.16 -20.44 11.73
CA ILE A 143 -0.04 -19.97 13.11
C ILE A 143 -0.99 -20.89 13.87
N THR A 144 -2.07 -21.32 13.23
CA THR A 144 -3.14 -22.10 13.87
C THR A 144 -2.92 -23.61 13.76
N GLY A 145 -2.06 -24.08 12.84
CA GLY A 145 -1.88 -25.49 12.51
C GLY A 145 -3.05 -26.11 11.74
N ILE A 146 -4.06 -25.32 11.37
CA ILE A 146 -5.22 -25.78 10.61
C ILE A 146 -4.87 -25.75 9.11
N SER A 147 -5.28 -26.77 8.35
CA SER A 147 -4.92 -26.83 6.93
C SER A 147 -5.58 -25.71 6.11
N LYS A 148 -4.86 -25.21 5.09
CA LYS A 148 -5.38 -24.19 4.15
C LYS A 148 -6.74 -24.57 3.56
N SER A 149 -6.95 -25.85 3.25
CA SER A 149 -8.21 -26.36 2.68
C SER A 149 -9.39 -26.29 3.64
N VAL A 150 -9.16 -26.40 4.95
CA VAL A 150 -10.22 -26.20 5.96
C VAL A 150 -10.52 -24.70 6.06
N ILE A 151 -9.48 -23.87 6.20
CA ILE A 151 -9.61 -22.41 6.33
C ILE A 151 -10.31 -21.81 5.10
N SER A 152 -10.01 -22.27 3.89
CA SER A 152 -10.62 -21.75 2.67
C SER A 152 -12.11 -22.06 2.53
N ARG A 153 -12.61 -23.10 3.22
CA ARG A 153 -14.04 -23.50 3.20
C ARG A 153 -14.87 -22.77 4.26
N VAL A 154 -14.22 -22.17 5.25
CA VAL A 154 -14.87 -21.29 6.22
C VAL A 154 -15.35 -20.06 5.46
N LYS A 155 -16.62 -19.69 5.63
CA LYS A 155 -17.19 -18.48 5.03
C LYS A 155 -16.70 -17.26 5.79
#